data_AF-A0A9X3B8J8-F1
#
_entry.id   AF-A0A9X3B8J8-F1
#
_cell.length_a   1.000
_cell.length_b   1.000
_cell.length_c   1.000
_cell.angle_alpha   90.00
_cell.angle_beta   90.00
_cell.angle_gamma   90.00
#
_symmetry.space_group_name_H-M   'P 1'
#
loop_
_entity.id
_entity.type
_entity.pdbx_description
1 polymer ?
#
loop_
_entity_poly.entity_id
_entity_poly.type
_entity_poly.pdbx_seq_one_letter_code
_entity_poly.pdbx_strand_id
1 'polypeptide(L)'
;MKFAVDQMQNPQSIVIEKGGIFKEGILIAGSIGTISENEHSIIFFKLLSTLIKKEFIKVGTFYVGKYAKQKLDHGWRLVTNEKSPK
;
A
#
# COMPACT_ATOMS: atom_id res chain seq x y z
N MET A 1 7.98 20.45 5.63
CA MET A 1 8.06 19.03 6.05
C MET A 1 8.90 18.99 7.32
N LYS A 2 8.37 18.53 8.47
CA LYS A 2 9.00 18.84 9.77
C LYS A 2 10.03 17.81 10.25
N PHE A 3 9.99 16.56 9.77
CA PHE A 3 11.02 15.55 10.00
C PHE A 3 11.04 14.55 8.84
N ALA A 4 12.22 14.02 8.51
CA ALA A 4 12.40 12.89 7.60
C ALA A 4 13.01 11.74 8.41
N VAL A 5 12.40 10.55 8.36
CA VAL A 5 12.91 9.35 9.01
C VAL A 5 13.57 8.49 7.94
N ASP A 6 14.89 8.37 8.03
CA ASP A 6 15.68 7.55 7.12
C ASP A 6 15.72 6.10 7.63
N GLN A 7 15.30 5.16 6.78
CA GLN A 7 15.34 3.73 7.10
C GLN A 7 16.78 3.19 7.19
N MET A 8 17.74 3.78 6.47
CA MET A 8 19.16 3.39 6.58
C MET A 8 19.72 3.67 7.98
N GLN A 9 19.18 4.69 8.65
CA GLN A 9 19.53 5.05 10.04
C GLN A 9 18.57 4.44 11.07
N ASN A 10 17.47 3.80 10.62
CA ASN A 10 16.49 3.14 11.46
C ASN A 10 16.21 1.72 10.95
N PRO A 11 17.14 0.77 11.14
CA PRO A 11 17.05 -0.55 10.54
C PRO A 11 15.87 -1.39 11.04
N GLN A 12 15.22 -1.05 12.15
CA GLN A 12 14.02 -1.74 12.63
C GLN A 12 12.71 -1.09 12.14
N SER A 13 12.77 -0.34 11.04
CA SER A 13 11.62 0.38 10.50
C SER A 13 10.92 -0.37 9.37
N ILE A 14 9.65 -0.01 9.19
CA ILE A 14 8.85 -0.30 8.01
C ILE A 14 8.17 1.00 7.56
N VAL A 15 7.81 1.07 6.28
CA VAL A 15 7.05 2.18 5.71
C VAL A 15 5.65 1.70 5.37
N ILE A 16 4.66 2.53 5.72
CA ILE A 16 3.25 2.36 5.35
C ILE A 16 2.81 3.63 4.64
N GLU A 17 2.57 3.51 3.34
CA GLU A 17 1.97 4.56 2.54
C GLU A 17 0.48 4.25 2.39
N LYS A 18 -0.36 5.12 2.94
CA LYS A 18 -1.81 4.94 2.89
C LYS A 18 -2.32 5.26 1.48
N GLY A 19 -2.99 4.28 0.88
CA GLY A 19 -3.81 4.49 -0.32
C GLY A 19 -5.18 5.06 0.02
N GLY A 20 -6.03 5.19 -0.99
CA GLY A 20 -7.42 5.58 -0.80
C GLY A 20 -7.99 6.36 -1.97
N ILE A 21 -9.04 7.12 -1.70
CA ILE A 21 -9.67 8.01 -2.68
C ILE A 21 -8.74 9.21 -2.87
N PHE A 22 -8.22 9.37 -4.09
CA PHE A 22 -7.44 10.55 -4.44
C PHE A 22 -8.37 11.68 -4.90
N LYS A 23 -9.28 11.33 -5.82
CA LYS A 23 -10.39 12.17 -6.26
C LYS A 23 -11.51 11.27 -6.79
N GLU A 24 -12.66 11.86 -7.10
CA GLU A 24 -13.79 11.11 -7.64
C GLU A 24 -13.37 10.28 -8.87
N GLY A 25 -13.72 9.00 -8.86
CA GLY A 25 -13.36 8.04 -9.93
C GLY A 25 -11.92 7.52 -9.88
N ILE A 26 -11.06 7.98 -8.95
CA ILE A 26 -9.65 7.56 -8.86
C ILE A 26 -9.27 7.15 -7.43
N LEU A 27 -8.86 5.89 -7.31
CA LEU A 27 -8.18 5.32 -6.15
C LEU A 27 -6.67 5.33 -6.39
N ILE A 28 -5.90 5.74 -5.38
CA ILE A 28 -4.45 5.55 -5.35
C ILE A 28 -4.10 4.36 -4.46
N ALA A 29 -3.25 3.47 -4.96
CA ALA A 29 -2.76 2.33 -4.21
C ALA A 29 -1.81 2.80 -3.12
N GLY A 30 -1.97 2.23 -1.93
CA GLY A 30 -0.97 2.34 -0.87
C GLY A 30 0.14 1.31 -1.05
N SER A 31 1.18 1.42 -0.24
CA SER A 31 2.28 0.48 -0.21
C SER A 31 2.67 0.17 1.24
N ILE A 32 3.21 -1.03 1.45
CA ILE A 32 3.89 -1.38 2.68
C ILE A 32 5.22 -2.00 2.27
N GLY A 33 6.30 -1.60 2.91
CA GLY A 33 7.62 -2.12 2.58
C GLY A 33 8.65 -1.78 3.64
N THR A 34 9.84 -2.35 3.48
CA THR A 34 11.03 -1.98 4.24
C THR A 34 12.23 -2.16 3.32
N ILE A 35 13.24 -1.30 3.46
CA ILE A 35 14.54 -1.50 2.79
C ILE A 35 15.52 -2.27 3.69
N SER A 36 15.12 -2.55 4.94
CA SER A 36 15.99 -3.16 5.93
C SER A 36 15.97 -4.68 5.82
N GLU A 37 17.15 -5.28 5.98
CA GLU A 37 17.32 -6.72 6.14
C GLU A 37 17.22 -7.17 7.61
N ASN A 38 16.92 -6.25 8.53
CA ASN A 38 16.74 -6.58 9.94
C ASN A 38 15.55 -7.53 10.14
N GLU A 39 15.75 -8.53 11.01
CA GLU A 39 14.75 -9.56 11.30
C GLU A 39 13.40 -8.98 11.76
N HIS A 40 13.41 -7.96 12.62
CA HIS A 40 12.18 -7.34 13.12
C HIS A 40 11.38 -6.67 12.00
N SER A 41 12.05 -5.92 11.12
CA SER A 41 11.41 -5.29 9.97
C SER A 41 10.80 -6.32 9.02
N ILE A 42 11.52 -7.41 8.75
CA ILE A 42 11.04 -8.50 7.90
C ILE A 42 9.83 -9.20 8.54
N ILE A 43 9.88 -9.52 9.84
CA ILE A 43 8.77 -10.14 10.57
C ILE A 43 7.55 -9.23 10.50
N PHE A 44 7.71 -7.93 10.77
CA PHE A 44 6.60 -6.99 10.78
C PHE A 44 5.97 -6.82 9.39
N PHE A 45 6.80 -6.70 8.35
CA PHE A 45 6.35 -6.69 6.95
C PHE A 45 5.56 -7.96 6.59
N LYS A 46 6.06 -9.15 6.97
CA LYS A 46 5.40 -10.43 6.70
C LYS A 46 4.05 -10.55 7.41
N LEU A 47 3.96 -10.11 8.67
CA LEU A 47 2.71 -10.12 9.44
C LEU A 47 1.65 -9.24 8.78
N LEU A 48 1.99 -7.99 8.47
CA LEU A 48 1.06 -7.07 7.78
C LEU A 48 0.66 -7.59 6.40
N SER A 49 1.63 -8.10 5.62
CA SER A 49 1.36 -8.66 4.31
C SER A 49 0.41 -9.85 4.37
N THR A 50 0.56 -10.71 5.38
CA THR A 50 -0.32 -11.87 5.59
C THR A 50 -1.74 -11.44 5.93
N LEU A 51 -1.90 -10.46 6.82
CA LEU A 51 -3.21 -9.92 7.19
C LEU A 51 -3.93 -9.29 5.99
N ILE A 52 -3.21 -8.49 5.18
CA ILE A 52 -3.77 -7.91 3.96
C ILE A 52 -4.19 -9.00 2.99
N LYS A 53 -3.31 -9.97 2.71
CA LYS A 53 -3.61 -11.09 1.79
C LYS A 53 -4.81 -11.93 2.22
N LYS A 54 -5.10 -11.98 3.51
CA LYS A 54 -6.25 -12.72 4.07
C LYS A 54 -7.57 -11.96 3.87
N GLU A 55 -7.58 -10.66 4.12
CA GLU A 55 -8.81 -9.85 4.13
C GLU A 55 -9.10 -9.16 2.78
N PHE A 56 -8.11 -9.06 1.90
CA PHE A 56 -8.18 -8.34 0.62
C PHE A 56 -8.14 -9.33 -0.53
N ILE A 57 -8.78 -8.96 -1.64
CA ILE A 57 -8.74 -9.76 -2.86
C ILE A 57 -7.63 -9.26 -3.79
N LYS A 58 -7.00 -10.18 -4.53
CA LYS A 58 -6.00 -9.80 -5.53
C LYS A 58 -6.69 -9.38 -6.83
N VAL A 59 -6.40 -8.16 -7.30
CA VAL A 59 -6.87 -7.63 -8.60
C VAL A 59 -5.63 -7.15 -9.38
N GLY A 60 -5.23 -7.90 -10.39
CA GLY A 60 -3.96 -7.67 -11.07
C GLY A 60 -2.78 -7.79 -10.10
N THR A 61 -2.03 -6.69 -9.94
CA THR A 61 -0.89 -6.59 -9.02
C THR A 61 -1.28 -6.05 -7.64
N PHE A 62 -2.52 -5.59 -7.45
CA PHE A 62 -2.96 -4.94 -6.22
C PHE A 62 -3.72 -5.90 -5.30
N TYR A 63 -3.62 -5.65 -3.99
CA TYR A 63 -4.54 -6.19 -3.00
C TYR A 63 -5.61 -5.14 -2.69
N VAL A 64 -6.87 -5.46 -2.95
CA VAL A 64 -7.99 -4.53 -2.94
C VAL A 64 -8.98 -4.92 -1.84
N GLY A 65 -9.23 -3.99 -0.92
CA GLY A 65 -10.20 -4.19 0.16
C GLY A 65 -11.64 -4.03 -0.34
N LYS A 66 -12.60 -4.52 0.44
CA LYS A 66 -14.03 -4.56 0.07
C LYS A 66 -14.57 -3.25 -0.52
N TYR A 67 -14.32 -2.12 0.14
CA TYR A 67 -14.81 -0.81 -0.32
C TYR A 67 -14.13 -0.33 -1.62
N ALA A 68 -12.83 -0.54 -1.74
CA ALA A 68 -12.10 -0.21 -2.97
C ALA A 68 -12.59 -1.08 -4.14
N LYS A 69 -12.88 -2.35 -3.90
CA LYS A 69 -13.44 -3.25 -4.91
C LYS A 69 -14.82 -2.79 -5.38
N GLN A 70 -15.70 -2.40 -4.46
CA GLN A 70 -17.00 -1.83 -4.84
C GLN A 70 -16.82 -0.62 -5.77
N LYS A 71 -15.90 0.30 -5.47
CA LYS A 71 -15.62 1.44 -6.35
C LYS A 71 -15.10 1.00 -7.72
N LEU A 72 -14.19 0.03 -7.78
CA LEU A 72 -13.71 -0.53 -9.05
C LEU A 72 -14.85 -1.12 -9.89
N ASP A 73 -15.80 -1.82 -9.26
CA ASP A 73 -16.97 -2.38 -9.94
C ASP A 73 -17.90 -1.30 -10.50
N HIS A 74 -17.86 -0.08 -9.95
CA HIS A 74 -18.55 1.09 -10.48
C HIS A 74 -17.70 1.90 -11.48
N GLY A 75 -16.63 1.30 -12.02
CA GLY A 75 -15.81 1.90 -13.08
C GLY A 75 -14.71 2.85 -12.58
N TRP A 76 -14.40 2.86 -11.29
CA TRP A 76 -13.28 3.64 -10.77
C TRP A 76 -11.95 3.04 -11.22
N ARG A 77 -10.90 3.87 -11.28
CA ARG A 77 -9.54 3.46 -11.61
C ARG A 77 -8.70 3.28 -10.35
N LEU A 78 -7.86 2.26 -10.33
CA LEU A 78 -6.81 2.08 -9.32
C LEU A 78 -5.44 2.32 -9.96
N VAL A 79 -4.68 3.27 -9.42
CA VAL A 79 -3.37 3.68 -9.94
C VAL A 79 -2.32 3.75 -8.82
N THR A 80 -1.03 3.63 -9.15
CA THR A 80 0.07 3.85 -8.19
C THR A 80 0.45 5.33 -8.07
N ASN A 81 0.14 6.13 -9.08
CA ASN A 81 0.31 7.59 -9.05
C ASN A 81 -0.76 8.26 -9.94
N GLU A 82 -1.03 9.56 -9.71
CA GLU A 82 -2.06 10.30 -10.47
C GLU A 82 -1.76 10.39 -11.98
N LYS A 83 -0.48 10.29 -12.36
CA LYS A 83 0.01 10.43 -13.73
C LYS A 83 -0.04 9.13 -14.53
N SER A 84 -0.49 8.03 -13.93
CA SER A 84 -0.53 6.73 -14.59
C SER A 84 -1.51 6.75 -15.76
N PRO A 85 -1.09 6.36 -16.99
CA PRO A 85 -1.98 6.30 -18.15
C PRO A 85 -3.16 5.34 -17.94
N LYS A 86 -4.17 5.43 -18.81
CA LYS A 86 -5.25 4.43 -18.88
C LYS A 86 -4.73 3.15 -19.53
#